data_AF-A0AB39YHE3-F1
#
_entry.id   AF-A0AB39YHE3-F1
#
_cell.length_a   1.000
_cell.length_b   1.000
_cell.length_c   1.000
_cell.angle_alpha   90.00
_cell.angle_beta   90.00
_cell.angle_gamma   90.00
#
_symmetry.space_group_name_H-M   'P 1'
#
loop_
_entity.id
_entity.type
_entity.pdbx_description
1 polymer ?
#
loop_
_entity_poly.entity_id
_entity_poly.type
_entity_poly.pdbx_seq_one_letter_code
_entity_poly.pdbx_strand_id
1 'polypeptide(L)'
;MSNGRRFSRIYREFGVVQFPIADLRVLAEGPTGRLRRPSWPDPIAGAEFVRGTGMVRDRPGGAIRDWSGERAFCDAAGLLRFPAPHFRQATRPGFHPQREEHAITMIPCYRRLYSDRMSTRVDVAFTSRWPDQTWTSAWRTDLDYLSVPVGLPWRDDGPVPLGSVGRQLARRFAETTTRHGSEVRYDLVEAGTPMVLTEWHTDKGLPPSAMRRDGVHFRCRPVQFGGQRMPSWRVTFFPHCDGNRARQVRGNLWRLHTERESLRAAIRAWRRGDAALDRQRLRDYLAERLKILNREHRAGVEQIPLLDMAQRIESLAPPDVIDDLRRELRRESLGLLRSLDRVIEKTIGHDYAVPAEPSLHIHVEHGGHITMSTGDTYNVHGGAYGSAFGPHAQAHNRDFAIKPISREELRDLSGHVSELSGLLSEEQRQELAQAHEDVEQAARTDDQNPGRVRAAAERLRRIAEAVGAVGAPLLEAVTKLLQASGLT
;
A
#
# COMPACT_ATOMS: atom_id res chain seq x y z
N MET A 1 -6.80 13.33 49.16
CA MET A 1 -7.04 13.05 47.73
C MET A 1 -6.17 13.98 46.90
N SER A 2 -4.95 13.55 46.55
CA SER A 2 -4.05 14.32 45.69
C SER A 2 -4.30 13.93 44.24
N ASN A 3 -4.82 14.87 43.45
CA ASN A 3 -4.90 14.75 41.99
C ASN A 3 -3.49 14.76 41.41
N GLY A 4 -2.87 13.58 41.33
CA GLY A 4 -1.64 13.36 40.58
C GLY A 4 -1.93 13.54 39.09
N ARG A 5 -1.66 14.73 38.55
CA ARG A 5 -1.51 14.93 37.11
C ARG A 5 -0.39 14.00 36.63
N ARG A 6 -0.75 12.84 36.08
CA ARG A 6 0.18 12.02 35.29
C ARG A 6 0.60 12.88 34.11
N PHE A 7 1.84 13.36 34.11
CA PHE A 7 2.44 13.93 32.91
C PHE A 7 2.41 12.84 31.83
N SER A 8 1.56 13.01 30.81
CA SER A 8 1.54 12.14 29.64
C SER A 8 2.88 12.28 28.93
N ARG A 9 3.70 11.22 28.95
CA ARG A 9 5.02 11.21 28.31
C ARG A 9 4.79 11.19 26.79
N ILE A 10 5.23 12.26 26.10
CA ILE A 10 5.11 12.34 24.63
C ILE A 10 6.24 11.55 23.99
N TYR A 11 5.90 10.51 23.23
CA TYR A 11 6.86 9.74 22.46
C TYR A 11 7.04 10.31 21.05
N ARG A 12 8.26 10.18 20.50
CA ARG A 12 8.58 10.61 19.13
C ARG A 12 8.90 9.40 18.26
N GLU A 13 8.27 9.35 17.11
CA GLU A 13 8.50 8.38 16.04
C GLU A 13 8.93 9.13 14.78
N PHE A 14 9.79 8.53 13.98
CA PHE A 14 10.09 9.01 12.64
C PHE A 14 9.56 8.02 11.60
N GLY A 15 8.78 8.50 10.64
CA GLY A 15 8.17 7.66 9.61
C GLY A 15 8.53 8.16 8.22
N VAL A 16 8.77 7.24 7.29
CA VAL A 16 9.00 7.55 5.87
C VAL A 16 8.17 6.63 4.99
N VAL A 17 7.43 7.23 4.07
CA VAL A 17 6.82 6.53 2.95
C VAL A 17 7.72 6.71 1.73
N GLN A 18 8.19 5.61 1.19
CA GLN A 18 9.07 5.55 0.03
C GLN A 18 8.31 5.11 -1.21
N PHE A 19 8.55 5.78 -2.33
CA PHE A 19 8.00 5.46 -3.64
C PHE A 19 9.13 5.15 -4.63
N PRO A 20 9.48 3.88 -4.85
CA PRO A 20 10.46 3.49 -5.84
C PRO A 20 9.97 3.75 -7.27
N ILE A 21 10.88 4.15 -8.14
CA ILE A 21 10.66 4.40 -9.57
C ILE A 21 11.82 3.74 -10.33
N ALA A 22 11.50 2.82 -11.23
CA ALA A 22 12.47 2.19 -12.11
C ALA A 22 12.49 2.88 -13.48
N ASP A 23 13.63 3.47 -13.84
CA ASP A 23 13.82 4.17 -15.12
C ASP A 23 14.58 3.29 -16.12
N LEU A 24 13.85 2.46 -16.86
CA LEU A 24 14.39 1.52 -17.86
C LEU A 24 14.91 2.21 -19.12
N ARG A 25 14.62 3.51 -19.32
CA ARG A 25 15.11 4.28 -20.48
C ARG A 25 16.63 4.32 -20.58
N VAL A 26 17.35 4.08 -19.47
CA VAL A 26 18.82 3.99 -19.47
C VAL A 26 19.36 2.71 -20.12
N LEU A 27 18.49 1.70 -20.26
CA LEU A 27 18.79 0.40 -20.87
C LEU A 27 18.29 0.32 -22.32
N ALA A 28 17.66 1.37 -22.85
CA ALA A 28 17.13 1.36 -24.21
C ALA A 28 18.23 1.39 -25.28
N GLU A 29 18.00 0.74 -26.42
CA GLU A 29 18.90 0.79 -27.58
C GLU A 29 18.88 2.16 -28.26
N GLY A 30 17.70 2.76 -28.37
CA GLY A 30 17.45 4.02 -29.07
C GLY A 30 17.32 5.26 -28.19
N PRO A 31 17.18 6.45 -28.81
CA PRO A 31 16.95 7.70 -28.07
C PRO A 31 15.58 7.68 -27.39
N THR A 32 15.58 7.86 -26.06
CA THR A 32 14.35 7.87 -25.23
C THR A 32 13.90 9.27 -24.83
N GLY A 33 14.60 10.30 -25.30
CA GLY A 33 14.41 11.68 -24.85
C GLY A 33 14.87 11.93 -23.41
N ARG A 34 15.36 10.93 -22.66
CA ARG A 34 15.81 11.09 -21.27
C ARG A 34 16.92 12.14 -21.16
N LEU A 35 16.74 13.10 -20.27
CA LEU A 35 17.74 14.12 -19.96
C LEU A 35 18.96 13.48 -19.29
N ARG A 36 20.15 13.97 -19.66
CA ARG A 36 21.42 13.56 -19.03
C ARG A 36 21.69 14.28 -17.71
N ARG A 37 20.97 15.37 -17.44
CA ARG A 37 21.05 16.16 -16.20
C ARG A 37 19.78 15.97 -15.35
N PRO A 38 19.90 15.94 -14.01
CA PRO A 38 21.15 15.99 -13.23
C PRO A 38 22.08 14.79 -13.51
N SER A 39 23.38 14.96 -13.29
CA SER A 39 24.41 13.94 -13.56
C SER A 39 24.43 12.83 -12.51
N TRP A 40 23.26 12.26 -12.21
CA TRP A 40 23.12 11.12 -11.30
C TRP A 40 24.09 9.98 -11.69
N PRO A 41 24.69 9.27 -10.72
CA PRO A 41 24.50 9.37 -9.27
C PRO A 41 25.28 10.50 -8.56
N ASP A 42 26.07 11.30 -9.29
CA ASP A 42 26.92 12.36 -8.72
C ASP A 42 26.57 13.74 -9.31
N PRO A 43 25.38 14.27 -8.97
CA PRO A 43 24.97 15.58 -9.46
C PRO A 43 25.71 16.71 -8.73
N ILE A 44 25.74 17.88 -9.37
CA ILE A 44 26.33 19.10 -8.78
C ILE A 44 25.25 19.84 -7.99
N ALA A 45 25.34 19.78 -6.65
CA ALA A 45 24.44 20.49 -5.76
C ALA A 45 24.49 22.01 -6.00
N GLY A 46 23.33 22.66 -5.97
CA GLY A 46 23.19 24.10 -6.23
C GLY A 46 23.27 24.52 -7.71
N ALA A 47 23.80 23.67 -8.60
CA ALA A 47 23.91 23.98 -10.04
C ALA A 47 22.92 23.17 -10.90
N GLU A 48 22.59 21.95 -10.48
CA GLU A 48 21.66 21.08 -11.21
C GLU A 48 20.28 21.03 -10.56
N PHE A 49 19.27 20.68 -11.35
CA PHE A 49 17.88 20.56 -10.90
C PHE A 49 17.11 19.54 -11.74
N VAL A 50 16.02 19.03 -11.19
CA VAL A 50 15.00 18.28 -11.96
C VAL A 50 13.83 19.22 -12.22
N ARG A 51 13.51 19.44 -13.50
CA ARG A 51 12.40 20.32 -13.93
C ARG A 51 11.11 19.92 -13.22
N GLY A 52 10.34 20.87 -12.73
CA GLY A 52 9.05 20.57 -12.07
C GLY A 52 9.17 19.78 -10.76
N THR A 53 10.38 19.55 -10.26
CA THR A 53 10.65 18.91 -8.95
C THR A 53 11.33 19.93 -8.03
N GLY A 54 12.57 20.32 -8.36
CA GLY A 54 13.38 21.24 -7.55
C GLY A 54 14.89 21.12 -7.81
N MET A 55 15.65 21.99 -7.13
CA MET A 55 17.11 22.04 -7.19
C MET A 55 17.75 20.86 -6.46
N VAL A 56 18.89 20.39 -6.97
CA VAL A 56 19.75 19.40 -6.30
C VAL A 56 20.42 20.05 -5.09
N ARG A 57 20.37 19.39 -3.94
CA ARG A 57 21.00 19.80 -2.69
C ARG A 57 21.80 18.65 -2.10
N ASP A 58 22.84 18.99 -1.35
CA ASP A 58 23.55 18.00 -0.54
C ASP A 58 22.68 17.51 0.61
N ARG A 59 22.78 16.22 0.90
CA ARG A 59 22.09 15.58 2.01
C ARG A 59 22.69 16.03 3.34
N PRO A 60 21.87 16.50 4.30
CA PRO A 60 22.33 16.73 5.66
C PRO A 60 22.95 15.44 6.26
N GLY A 61 24.17 15.57 6.77
CA GLY A 61 24.97 14.45 7.29
C GLY A 61 25.68 13.63 6.22
N GLY A 62 25.82 14.15 5.00
CA GLY A 62 26.66 13.57 3.94
C GLY A 62 26.12 12.29 3.30
N ALA A 63 26.93 11.72 2.40
CA ALA A 63 26.66 10.43 1.78
C ALA A 63 26.70 9.31 2.83
N ILE A 64 25.90 8.26 2.62
CA ILE A 64 26.11 7.01 3.36
C ILE A 64 27.16 6.21 2.60
N ARG A 65 28.16 5.73 3.35
CA ARG A 65 29.30 4.97 2.80
C ARG A 65 28.80 3.80 1.94
N ASP A 66 29.48 3.57 0.83
CA ASP A 66 29.21 2.50 -0.16
C ASP A 66 27.94 2.66 -1.00
N TRP A 67 27.25 3.81 -0.93
CA TRP A 67 25.98 4.02 -1.65
C TRP A 67 26.06 5.20 -2.62
N SER A 68 25.96 4.87 -3.91
CA SER A 68 25.85 5.85 -4.99
C SER A 68 24.49 6.57 -4.95
N GLY A 69 24.45 7.83 -5.36
CA GLY A 69 23.20 8.57 -5.54
C GLY A 69 22.56 9.08 -4.24
N GLU A 70 23.17 8.85 -3.08
CA GLU A 70 22.62 9.27 -1.78
C GLU A 70 23.28 10.51 -1.18
N ARG A 71 24.38 11.00 -1.77
CA ARG A 71 25.04 12.24 -1.34
C ARG A 71 24.13 13.45 -1.53
N ALA A 72 23.40 13.47 -2.64
CA ALA A 72 22.58 14.60 -3.05
C ALA A 72 21.15 14.15 -3.35
N PHE A 73 20.21 15.09 -3.26
CA PHE A 73 18.79 14.85 -3.51
C PHE A 73 18.16 16.08 -4.17
N CYS A 74 17.06 15.91 -4.88
CA CYS A 74 16.19 17.03 -5.26
C CYS A 74 15.08 17.20 -4.23
N ASP A 75 14.81 18.44 -3.79
CA ASP A 75 13.62 18.75 -3.01
C ASP A 75 12.38 18.48 -3.87
N ALA A 76 11.49 17.60 -3.41
CA ALA A 76 10.36 17.11 -4.19
C ALA A 76 9.09 17.97 -4.03
N ALA A 77 9.23 19.26 -3.75
CA ALA A 77 8.11 20.21 -3.60
C ALA A 77 7.26 20.44 -4.85
N GLY A 78 7.86 20.31 -6.03
CA GLY A 78 7.13 20.29 -7.28
C GLY A 78 6.41 18.96 -7.52
N LEU A 79 6.81 17.88 -6.83
CA LEU A 79 6.22 16.53 -6.92
C LEU A 79 5.18 16.22 -5.82
N LEU A 80 5.20 16.92 -4.69
CA LEU A 80 4.25 16.63 -3.63
C LEU A 80 4.16 17.82 -2.68
N ARG A 81 2.95 18.18 -2.26
CA ARG A 81 2.74 19.21 -1.24
C ARG A 81 1.88 18.69 -0.10
N PHE A 82 2.16 19.17 1.09
CA PHE A 82 1.32 18.95 2.26
C PHE A 82 0.30 20.08 2.33
N PRO A 83 -1.02 19.79 2.31
CA PRO A 83 -2.05 20.82 2.44
C PRO A 83 -2.13 21.41 3.85
N ALA A 84 -1.52 20.75 4.85
CA ALA A 84 -1.48 21.20 6.24
C ALA A 84 -0.07 21.07 6.84
N PRO A 85 0.28 21.90 7.85
CA PRO A 85 1.58 21.83 8.52
C PRO A 85 1.68 20.65 9.50
N HIS A 86 0.56 20.06 9.88
CA HIS A 86 0.48 18.85 10.71
C HIS A 86 -0.83 18.11 10.45
N PHE A 87 -0.85 16.82 10.75
CA PHE A 87 -2.01 15.95 10.59
C PHE A 87 -2.30 15.26 11.92
N ARG A 88 -3.56 15.29 12.36
CA ARG A 88 -4.01 14.63 13.59
C ARG A 88 -4.80 13.38 13.23
N GLN A 89 -4.46 12.24 13.83
CA GLN A 89 -5.22 10.98 13.71
C GLN A 89 -5.54 10.41 15.08
N ALA A 90 -6.72 9.80 15.22
CA ALA A 90 -7.15 9.20 16.48
C ALA A 90 -6.35 7.92 16.75
N THR A 91 -5.84 7.75 17.97
CA THR A 91 -5.07 6.56 18.37
C THR A 91 -5.94 5.31 18.54
N ARG A 92 -7.28 5.45 18.55
CA ARG A 92 -8.24 4.36 18.80
C ARG A 92 -9.50 4.51 17.92
N PRO A 93 -10.02 3.41 17.35
CA PRO A 93 -11.34 3.43 16.71
C PRO A 93 -12.43 3.88 17.71
N GLY A 94 -13.35 4.73 17.26
CA GLY A 94 -14.43 5.28 18.11
C GLY A 94 -14.05 6.52 18.92
N PHE A 95 -12.80 6.98 18.88
CA PHE A 95 -12.37 8.21 19.55
C PHE A 95 -12.21 9.37 18.55
N HIS A 96 -12.68 10.55 18.94
CA HIS A 96 -12.60 11.73 18.08
C HIS A 96 -11.18 12.35 18.11
N PRO A 97 -10.55 12.63 16.95
CA PRO A 97 -9.16 13.15 16.87
C PRO A 97 -8.99 14.57 17.46
N GLN A 98 -10.08 15.25 17.83
CA GLN A 98 -10.01 16.56 18.49
C GLN A 98 -9.69 16.47 20.00
N ARG A 99 -9.82 15.30 20.64
CA ARG A 99 -9.38 15.14 22.03
C ARG A 99 -7.86 14.92 22.04
N GLU A 100 -7.12 15.95 22.44
CA GLU A 100 -5.63 15.99 22.35
C GLU A 100 -4.94 14.80 23.03
N GLU A 101 -5.54 14.28 24.08
CA GLU A 101 -5.02 13.15 24.88
C GLU A 101 -4.93 11.84 24.09
N HIS A 102 -5.58 11.74 22.92
CA HIS A 102 -5.69 10.51 22.14
C HIS A 102 -5.36 10.72 20.65
N ALA A 103 -4.67 11.79 20.28
CA ALA A 103 -4.34 12.07 18.88
C ALA A 103 -2.84 11.93 18.58
N ILE A 104 -2.50 11.15 17.55
CA ILE A 104 -1.18 11.15 16.94
C ILE A 104 -1.06 12.43 16.14
N THR A 105 -0.02 13.22 16.38
CA THR A 105 0.28 14.39 15.56
C THR A 105 1.46 14.09 14.65
N MET A 106 1.20 13.97 13.36
CA MET A 106 2.22 13.79 12.32
C MET A 106 2.63 15.14 11.74
N ILE A 107 3.92 15.44 11.78
CA ILE A 107 4.50 16.68 11.27
C ILE A 107 5.37 16.32 10.07
N PRO A 108 5.05 16.82 8.86
CA PRO A 108 5.90 16.60 7.70
C PRO A 108 7.30 17.20 7.88
N CYS A 109 8.33 16.43 7.53
CA CYS A 109 9.73 16.82 7.69
C CYS A 109 10.38 17.14 6.35
N TYR A 110 10.30 16.21 5.40
CA TYR A 110 10.90 16.39 4.08
C TYR A 110 10.20 15.55 3.03
N ARG A 111 10.49 15.89 1.77
CA ARG A 111 10.16 15.12 0.57
C ARG A 111 11.37 15.20 -0.36
N ARG A 112 11.93 14.07 -0.75
CA ARG A 112 13.22 14.04 -1.44
C ARG A 112 13.20 13.05 -2.58
N LEU A 113 13.71 13.47 -3.73
CA LEU A 113 13.96 12.59 -4.86
C LEU A 113 15.45 12.23 -4.90
N TYR A 114 15.73 10.94 -4.93
CA TYR A 114 17.07 10.35 -5.10
C TYR A 114 17.10 9.54 -6.39
N SER A 115 18.26 9.44 -7.03
CA SER A 115 18.44 8.58 -8.20
C SER A 115 19.87 8.08 -8.33
N ASP A 116 20.02 6.79 -8.64
CA ASP A 116 21.27 6.21 -9.09
C ASP A 116 21.31 5.98 -10.61
N ARG A 117 20.47 6.73 -11.35
CA ARG A 117 20.07 6.58 -12.76
C ARG A 117 18.85 5.67 -12.92
N MET A 118 18.99 4.36 -12.77
CA MET A 118 17.87 3.43 -12.97
C MET A 118 16.97 3.35 -11.75
N SER A 119 17.55 3.26 -10.56
CA SER A 119 16.82 3.12 -9.30
C SER A 119 16.62 4.53 -8.74
N THR A 120 15.42 5.06 -8.96
CA THR A 120 14.98 6.36 -8.47
C THR A 120 14.00 6.13 -7.32
N ARG A 121 13.92 7.06 -6.38
CA ARG A 121 12.88 7.01 -5.34
C ARG A 121 12.49 8.40 -4.87
N VAL A 122 11.24 8.51 -4.41
CA VAL A 122 10.75 9.66 -3.67
C VAL A 122 10.51 9.23 -2.22
N ASP A 123 11.21 9.86 -1.28
CA ASP A 123 11.05 9.62 0.16
C ASP A 123 10.24 10.77 0.78
N VAL A 124 9.15 10.46 1.46
CA VAL A 124 8.26 11.43 2.15
C VAL A 124 8.29 11.14 3.64
N ALA A 125 8.81 12.06 4.44
CA ALA A 125 9.12 11.82 5.85
C ALA A 125 8.29 12.67 6.81
N PHE A 126 8.05 12.11 7.99
CA PHE A 126 7.29 12.69 9.07
C PHE A 126 7.98 12.46 10.42
N THR A 127 7.77 13.38 11.35
CA THR A 127 7.97 13.15 12.78
C THR A 127 6.60 13.11 13.44
N SER A 128 6.34 12.04 14.18
CA SER A 128 5.06 11.84 14.86
C SER A 128 5.21 11.99 16.38
N ARG A 129 4.22 12.62 17.01
CA ARG A 129 4.10 12.75 18.47
C ARG A 129 2.94 11.91 18.98
N TRP A 130 3.19 11.17 20.06
CA TRP A 130 2.29 10.18 20.62
C TRP A 130 1.96 10.49 22.08
N PRO A 131 0.67 10.63 22.45
CA PRO A 131 0.28 11.00 23.81
C PRO A 131 0.31 9.85 24.83
N ASP A 132 0.08 8.60 24.40
CA ASP A 132 0.24 7.39 25.24
C ASP A 132 0.68 6.20 24.37
N GLN A 133 1.66 5.42 24.85
CA GLN A 133 2.33 4.37 24.08
C GLN A 133 1.96 3.01 24.65
N THR A 134 0.82 2.49 24.24
CA THR A 134 0.55 1.04 24.35
C THR A 134 1.02 0.37 23.06
N TRP A 135 1.81 -0.69 23.15
CA TRP A 135 2.31 -1.48 21.99
C TRP A 135 1.18 -1.90 21.03
N THR A 136 -0.04 -2.03 21.56
CA THR A 136 -1.29 -2.35 20.85
C THR A 136 -1.90 -1.18 20.08
N SER A 137 -1.34 0.03 20.11
CA SER A 137 -1.76 1.16 19.24
C SER A 137 -0.75 1.42 18.11
N ALA A 138 0.47 0.89 18.27
CA ALA A 138 1.56 1.03 17.32
C ALA A 138 1.30 0.31 15.98
N TRP A 139 0.33 -0.60 15.87
CA TRP A 139 0.20 -1.44 14.68
C TRP A 139 -0.54 -0.76 13.52
N ARG A 140 -1.09 0.45 13.68
CA ARG A 140 -1.77 1.20 12.61
C ARG A 140 -0.96 2.35 12.02
N THR A 141 0.22 2.66 12.56
CA THR A 141 0.96 3.89 12.20
C THR A 141 1.33 3.96 10.72
N ASP A 142 1.56 2.81 10.10
CA ASP A 142 1.77 2.71 8.66
C ASP A 142 0.55 3.12 7.84
N LEU A 143 -0.65 2.68 8.22
CA LEU A 143 -1.89 3.13 7.60
C LEU A 143 -2.10 4.63 7.80
N ASP A 144 -1.75 5.14 8.98
CA ASP A 144 -1.87 6.56 9.29
C ASP A 144 -0.96 7.40 8.36
N TYR A 145 0.30 7.00 8.18
CA TYR A 145 1.23 7.63 7.23
C TYR A 145 0.74 7.53 5.78
N LEU A 146 0.24 6.37 5.35
CA LEU A 146 -0.29 6.16 4.00
C LEU A 146 -1.56 6.97 3.74
N SER A 147 -2.35 7.26 4.78
CA SER A 147 -3.60 8.01 4.70
C SER A 147 -3.41 9.53 4.72
N VAL A 148 -2.18 10.03 4.96
CA VAL A 148 -1.92 11.48 4.98
C VAL A 148 -2.35 12.09 3.64
N PRO A 149 -3.26 13.10 3.63
CA PRO A 149 -3.65 13.76 2.40
C PRO A 149 -2.51 14.62 1.87
N VAL A 150 -2.23 14.48 0.57
CA VAL A 150 -1.16 15.20 -0.13
C VAL A 150 -1.68 15.78 -1.44
N GLY A 151 -1.25 16.99 -1.77
CA GLY A 151 -1.55 17.64 -3.04
C GLY A 151 -0.49 17.30 -4.09
N LEU A 152 -0.93 17.17 -5.35
CA LEU A 152 -0.08 17.01 -6.53
C LEU A 152 -0.12 18.32 -7.32
N PRO A 153 0.88 19.23 -7.20
CA PRO A 153 0.79 20.61 -7.69
C PRO A 153 0.63 20.81 -9.20
N TRP A 154 0.68 19.75 -9.99
CA TRP A 154 0.46 19.76 -11.44
C TRP A 154 -0.89 19.14 -11.83
N ARG A 155 -1.77 18.89 -10.84
CA ARG A 155 -3.14 18.39 -11.01
C ARG A 155 -4.09 19.24 -10.17
N ASP A 156 -5.32 19.36 -10.64
CA ASP A 156 -6.36 20.15 -9.99
C ASP A 156 -7.37 19.29 -9.19
N ASP A 157 -7.09 18.00 -9.01
CA ASP A 157 -8.04 17.01 -8.44
C ASP A 157 -8.09 17.00 -6.89
N GLY A 158 -7.64 18.07 -6.23
CA GLY A 158 -7.57 18.15 -4.78
C GLY A 158 -6.55 17.19 -4.11
N PRO A 159 -6.52 17.12 -2.77
CA PRO A 159 -5.63 16.23 -2.04
C PRO A 159 -6.03 14.76 -2.17
N VAL A 160 -5.05 13.88 -2.31
CA VAL A 160 -5.22 12.42 -2.36
C VAL A 160 -4.41 11.73 -1.25
N PRO A 161 -4.75 10.49 -0.84
CA PRO A 161 -3.97 9.78 0.17
C PRO A 161 -2.55 9.48 -0.31
N LEU A 162 -1.55 9.72 0.53
CA LEU A 162 -0.14 9.53 0.22
C LEU A 162 0.18 8.15 -0.35
N GLY A 163 -0.37 7.07 0.22
CA GLY A 163 -0.13 5.70 -0.24
C GLY A 163 -0.55 5.44 -1.69
N SER A 164 -1.40 6.30 -2.27
CA SER A 164 -1.98 6.11 -3.61
C SER A 164 -1.19 6.79 -4.75
N VAL A 165 -0.15 7.59 -4.46
CA VAL A 165 0.47 8.49 -5.45
C VAL A 165 1.60 7.89 -6.29
N GLY A 166 2.00 6.64 -6.03
CA GLY A 166 3.20 6.03 -6.63
C GLY A 166 3.22 6.06 -8.16
N ARG A 167 2.09 5.72 -8.81
CA ARG A 167 1.98 5.73 -10.28
C ARG A 167 2.05 7.15 -10.86
N GLN A 168 1.43 8.11 -10.18
CA GLN A 168 1.42 9.52 -10.56
C GLN A 168 2.82 10.12 -10.46
N LEU A 169 3.58 9.76 -9.40
CA LEU A 169 4.97 10.16 -9.24
C LEU A 169 5.87 9.61 -10.34
N ALA A 170 5.74 8.32 -10.70
CA ALA A 170 6.52 7.72 -11.79
C ALA A 170 6.23 8.37 -13.15
N ARG A 171 4.95 8.61 -13.48
CA ARG A 171 4.56 9.32 -14.70
C ARG A 171 5.11 10.74 -14.74
N ARG A 172 4.96 11.49 -13.64
CA ARG A 172 5.48 12.85 -13.56
C ARG A 172 7.00 12.87 -13.66
N PHE A 173 7.69 11.89 -13.07
CA PHE A 173 9.13 11.71 -13.22
C PHE A 173 9.51 11.50 -14.70
N ALA A 174 8.80 10.64 -15.44
CA ALA A 174 9.03 10.44 -16.86
C ALA A 174 8.91 11.76 -17.66
N GLU A 175 7.83 12.52 -17.45
CA GLU A 175 7.58 13.81 -18.11
C GLU A 175 8.68 14.85 -17.81
N THR A 176 9.03 14.99 -16.52
CA THR A 176 9.96 16.01 -16.05
C THR A 176 11.41 15.73 -16.42
N THR A 177 11.75 14.47 -16.67
CA THR A 177 13.08 14.02 -17.07
C THR A 177 13.20 13.71 -18.56
N THR A 178 12.17 14.00 -19.36
CA THR A 178 12.22 13.90 -20.83
C THR A 178 12.51 15.27 -21.45
N ARG A 179 13.32 15.32 -22.51
CA ARG A 179 13.65 16.53 -23.24
C ARG A 179 12.36 17.14 -23.83
N HIS A 180 12.27 18.46 -23.79
CA HIS A 180 11.15 19.18 -24.41
C HIS A 180 11.08 18.85 -25.91
N GLY A 181 9.89 18.57 -26.41
CA GLY A 181 9.66 18.17 -27.81
C GLY A 181 9.97 16.70 -28.12
N SER A 182 10.43 15.89 -27.16
CA SER A 182 10.56 14.44 -27.31
C SER A 182 9.34 13.71 -26.74
N GLU A 183 9.00 12.58 -27.34
CA GLU A 183 7.95 11.69 -26.83
C GLU A 183 8.32 11.14 -25.44
N VAL A 184 7.35 11.13 -24.53
CA VAL A 184 7.53 10.61 -23.17
C VAL A 184 7.27 9.10 -23.16
N ARG A 185 8.33 8.31 -22.94
CA ARG A 185 8.29 6.85 -22.83
C ARG A 185 7.82 6.38 -21.45
N TYR A 186 6.51 6.45 -21.21
CA TYR A 186 5.89 5.99 -19.96
C TYR A 186 6.02 4.48 -19.72
N ASP A 187 6.08 3.71 -20.81
CA ASP A 187 6.29 2.27 -20.83
C ASP A 187 7.65 1.84 -20.25
N LEU A 188 8.64 2.75 -20.28
CA LEU A 188 9.98 2.52 -19.77
C LEU A 188 10.24 3.17 -18.40
N VAL A 189 9.21 3.72 -17.74
CA VAL A 189 9.32 4.30 -16.40
C VAL A 189 8.24 3.71 -15.51
N GLU A 190 8.63 2.77 -14.66
CA GLU A 190 7.70 1.98 -13.85
C GLU A 190 7.67 2.45 -12.38
N ALA A 191 6.48 2.51 -11.79
CA ALA A 191 6.34 2.66 -10.34
C ALA A 191 6.58 1.31 -9.66
N GLY A 192 7.39 1.31 -8.59
CA GLY A 192 7.52 0.17 -7.68
C GLY A 192 6.46 0.18 -6.59
N THR A 193 6.40 -0.90 -5.81
CA THR A 193 5.56 -1.00 -4.62
C THR A 193 6.02 0.03 -3.57
N PRO A 194 5.15 0.91 -3.04
CA PRO A 194 5.53 1.81 -1.95
C PRO A 194 5.90 1.02 -0.69
N MET A 195 6.77 1.59 0.14
CA MET A 195 7.16 1.00 1.43
C MET A 195 7.00 2.02 2.54
N VAL A 196 6.52 1.58 3.70
CA VAL A 196 6.56 2.38 4.93
C VAL A 196 7.73 1.92 5.79
N LEU A 197 8.51 2.87 6.31
CA LEU A 197 9.53 2.63 7.33
C LEU A 197 9.24 3.50 8.54
N THR A 198 9.12 2.89 9.71
CA THR A 198 8.93 3.58 10.99
C THR A 198 10.08 3.31 11.94
N GLU A 199 10.54 4.36 12.63
CA GLU A 199 11.69 4.33 13.53
C GLU A 199 11.29 4.76 14.93
N TRP A 200 11.63 3.91 15.89
CA TRP A 200 11.27 4.05 17.28
C TRP A 200 12.53 4.07 18.14
N HIS A 201 12.64 5.03 19.05
CA HIS A 201 13.64 5.03 20.10
C HIS A 201 12.93 4.76 21.43
N THR A 202 13.26 3.65 22.11
CA THR A 202 12.59 3.26 23.36
C THR A 202 13.57 2.78 24.42
N ASP A 203 13.25 3.11 25.68
CA ASP A 203 13.90 2.63 26.90
C ASP A 203 13.19 1.39 27.50
N LYS A 204 11.99 1.02 27.02
CA LYS A 204 11.09 0.07 27.70
C LYS A 204 11.16 -1.40 27.25
N GLY A 205 12.27 -1.85 26.66
CA GLY A 205 12.40 -3.24 26.18
C GLY A 205 11.47 -3.57 25.00
N LEU A 206 11.63 -4.75 24.40
CA LEU A 206 10.87 -5.21 23.21
C LEU A 206 9.80 -6.23 23.59
N PRO A 207 8.74 -6.43 22.77
CA PRO A 207 7.92 -7.65 22.84
C PRO A 207 8.80 -8.91 22.69
N PRO A 208 8.41 -10.07 23.25
CA PRO A 208 9.24 -11.28 23.32
C PRO A 208 9.76 -11.81 21.98
N SER A 209 9.07 -11.47 20.91
CA SER A 209 9.22 -12.04 19.57
C SER A 209 10.09 -11.20 18.62
N ALA A 210 11.01 -10.45 19.19
CA ALA A 210 11.72 -9.38 18.51
C ALA A 210 13.15 -9.82 18.16
N MET A 211 13.53 -9.78 16.88
CA MET A 211 14.90 -10.08 16.43
C MET A 211 15.91 -9.09 17.03
N ARG A 212 16.78 -9.56 17.94
CA ARG A 212 17.85 -8.74 18.52
C ARG A 212 19.13 -8.89 17.70
N ARG A 213 19.65 -7.81 17.11
CA ARG A 213 21.05 -7.73 16.64
C ARG A 213 21.61 -6.33 16.87
N ASP A 214 22.78 -6.23 17.48
CA ASP A 214 23.54 -4.98 17.68
C ASP A 214 22.76 -3.80 18.29
N GLY A 215 21.81 -4.04 19.19
CA GLY A 215 20.99 -2.94 19.74
C GLY A 215 20.03 -2.31 18.71
N VAL A 216 19.64 -3.08 17.70
CA VAL A 216 18.59 -2.74 16.74
C VAL A 216 17.62 -3.91 16.62
N HIS A 217 16.33 -3.60 16.51
CA HIS A 217 15.28 -4.56 16.27
C HIS A 217 14.52 -4.24 14.98
N PHE A 218 14.26 -5.28 14.18
CA PHE A 218 13.55 -5.19 12.92
C PHE A 218 12.27 -6.02 12.98
N ARG A 219 11.17 -5.42 12.54
CA ARG A 219 9.95 -6.12 12.17
C ARG A 219 9.57 -5.68 10.77
N CYS A 220 9.18 -6.61 9.93
CA CYS A 220 8.57 -6.30 8.65
C CYS A 220 7.27 -7.07 8.52
N ARG A 221 6.24 -6.43 7.99
CA ARG A 221 4.97 -7.08 7.69
C ARG A 221 4.35 -6.48 6.43
N PRO A 222 3.45 -7.21 5.75
CA PRO A 222 2.62 -6.59 4.73
C PRO A 222 1.60 -5.64 5.38
N VAL A 223 1.25 -4.58 4.66
CA VAL A 223 0.10 -3.71 4.91
C VAL A 223 -0.73 -3.64 3.64
N GLN A 224 -2.05 -3.68 3.77
CA GLN A 224 -2.96 -3.48 2.65
C GLN A 224 -3.47 -2.03 2.66
N PHE A 225 -3.32 -1.33 1.55
CA PHE A 225 -3.80 0.03 1.40
C PHE A 225 -4.29 0.26 -0.03
N GLY A 226 -5.54 0.70 -0.20
CA GLY A 226 -6.12 0.95 -1.53
C GLY A 226 -6.07 -0.26 -2.46
N GLY A 227 -6.25 -1.47 -1.92
CA GLY A 227 -6.16 -2.74 -2.67
C GLY A 227 -4.73 -3.21 -2.98
N GLN A 228 -3.70 -2.44 -2.64
CA GLN A 228 -2.31 -2.81 -2.84
C GLN A 228 -1.67 -3.35 -1.55
N ARG A 229 -0.90 -4.44 -1.67
CA ARG A 229 -0.07 -4.98 -0.58
C ARG A 229 1.31 -4.29 -0.62
N MET A 230 1.72 -3.69 0.49
CA MET A 230 2.96 -2.91 0.62
C MET A 230 3.79 -3.45 1.80
N PRO A 231 5.13 -3.44 1.74
CA PRO A 231 5.94 -3.73 2.92
C PRO A 231 5.93 -2.56 3.92
N SER A 232 5.74 -2.89 5.21
CA SER A 232 5.88 -1.97 6.34
C SER A 232 7.00 -2.48 7.25
N TRP A 233 8.07 -1.70 7.34
CA TRP A 233 9.20 -1.93 8.22
C TRP A 233 9.05 -1.09 9.48
N ARG A 234 9.33 -1.72 10.62
CA ARG A 234 9.55 -1.06 11.89
C ARG A 234 10.95 -1.37 12.39
N VAL A 235 11.68 -0.31 12.69
CA VAL A 235 13.00 -0.37 13.29
C VAL A 235 12.92 0.24 14.68
N THR A 236 13.39 -0.49 15.67
CA THR A 236 13.49 -0.01 17.04
C THR A 236 14.95 0.06 17.44
N PHE A 237 15.39 1.27 17.80
CA PHE A 237 16.73 1.57 18.29
C PHE A 237 16.71 1.64 19.81
N PHE A 238 17.64 0.91 20.45
CA PHE A 238 17.83 0.98 21.90
C PHE A 238 18.61 2.25 22.29
N PRO A 239 18.57 2.68 23.58
CA PRO A 239 19.19 3.94 24.02
C PRO A 239 20.70 4.03 23.76
N HIS A 240 21.38 2.89 23.64
CA HIS A 240 22.81 2.81 23.39
C HIS A 240 23.17 2.70 21.90
N CYS A 241 22.19 2.72 20.98
CA CYS A 241 22.45 2.68 19.56
C CYS A 241 22.97 4.04 19.08
N ASP A 242 24.18 4.07 18.51
CA ASP A 242 24.77 5.26 17.91
C ASP A 242 23.88 5.80 16.77
N GLY A 243 23.73 7.13 16.71
CA GLY A 243 22.97 7.81 15.66
C GLY A 243 23.51 7.54 14.25
N ASN A 244 24.83 7.33 14.09
CA ASN A 244 25.39 6.92 12.80
C ASN A 244 24.97 5.50 12.42
N ARG A 245 24.92 4.58 13.38
CA ARG A 245 24.43 3.21 13.16
C ARG A 245 22.96 3.24 12.75
N ALA A 246 22.12 3.99 13.46
CA ALA A 246 20.72 4.17 13.10
C ALA A 246 20.55 4.72 11.69
N ARG A 247 21.36 5.72 11.31
CA ARG A 247 21.38 6.27 9.95
C ARG A 247 21.78 5.23 8.89
N GLN A 248 22.79 4.41 9.14
CA GLN A 248 23.24 3.35 8.22
C GLN A 248 22.18 2.25 8.06
N VAL A 249 21.55 1.83 9.16
CA VAL A 249 20.47 0.84 9.13
C VAL A 249 19.28 1.35 8.32
N ARG A 250 18.78 2.54 8.64
CA ARG A 250 17.66 3.19 7.95
C ARG A 250 17.84 3.18 6.45
N GLY A 251 18.99 3.67 6.03
CA GLY A 251 19.26 3.80 4.62
C GLY A 251 19.46 2.45 3.93
N ASN A 252 19.98 1.42 4.64
CA ASN A 252 20.14 0.08 4.06
C ASN A 252 18.78 -0.51 3.71
N LEU A 253 17.77 -0.31 4.56
CA LEU A 253 16.40 -0.74 4.28
C LEU A 253 15.78 -0.01 3.09
N TRP A 254 15.92 1.32 3.04
CA TRP A 254 15.46 2.13 1.90
C TRP A 254 16.09 1.70 0.58
N ARG A 255 17.41 1.52 0.58
CA ARG A 255 18.14 1.07 -0.60
C ARG A 255 17.74 -0.36 -0.96
N LEU A 256 17.62 -1.27 0.01
CA LEU A 256 17.28 -2.66 -0.24
C LEU A 256 15.93 -2.74 -0.96
N HIS A 257 14.93 -1.98 -0.49
CA HIS A 257 13.63 -1.94 -1.14
C HIS A 257 13.71 -1.36 -2.56
N THR A 258 14.32 -0.19 -2.71
CA THR A 258 14.45 0.47 -4.03
C THR A 258 15.19 -0.39 -5.06
N GLU A 259 16.26 -1.07 -4.66
CA GLU A 259 17.03 -1.94 -5.55
C GLU A 259 16.31 -3.25 -5.88
N ARG A 260 15.49 -3.76 -4.96
CA ARG A 260 14.62 -4.90 -5.26
C ARG A 260 13.59 -4.48 -6.30
N GLU A 261 12.89 -3.38 -6.09
CA GLU A 261 11.88 -2.89 -7.05
C GLU A 261 12.46 -2.60 -8.44
N SER A 262 13.67 -2.04 -8.53
CA SER A 262 14.33 -1.84 -9.82
C SER A 262 14.77 -3.16 -10.47
N LEU A 263 15.24 -4.14 -9.69
CA LEU A 263 15.48 -5.50 -10.17
C LEU A 263 14.19 -6.18 -10.66
N ARG A 264 13.06 -5.99 -9.96
CA ARG A 264 11.76 -6.50 -10.39
C ARG A 264 11.34 -5.92 -11.74
N ALA A 265 11.52 -4.61 -11.93
CA ALA A 265 11.26 -3.97 -13.22
C ALA A 265 12.15 -4.54 -14.34
N ALA A 266 13.45 -4.75 -14.08
CA ALA A 266 14.36 -5.38 -15.04
C ALA A 266 13.95 -6.81 -15.41
N ILE A 267 13.55 -7.63 -14.42
CA ILE A 267 13.07 -9.01 -14.66
C ILE A 267 11.78 -9.01 -15.48
N ARG A 268 10.83 -8.10 -15.18
CA ARG A 268 9.60 -7.96 -15.99
C ARG A 268 9.92 -7.56 -17.42
N ALA A 269 10.81 -6.60 -17.61
CA ALA A 269 11.25 -6.15 -18.93
C ALA A 269 11.95 -7.27 -19.72
N TRP A 270 12.79 -8.06 -19.05
CA TRP A 270 13.44 -9.24 -19.61
C TRP A 270 12.42 -10.25 -20.13
N ARG A 271 11.41 -10.58 -19.31
CA ARG A 271 10.35 -11.54 -19.67
C ARG A 271 9.48 -11.04 -20.83
N ARG A 272 9.17 -9.74 -20.87
CA ARG A 272 8.36 -9.16 -21.96
C ARG A 272 9.08 -9.23 -23.31
N GLY A 273 10.40 -9.43 -23.33
CA GLY A 273 11.17 -9.37 -24.56
C GLY A 273 11.09 -8.00 -25.22
N ASP A 274 11.10 -6.94 -24.42
CA ASP A 274 10.86 -5.57 -24.89
C ASP A 274 11.93 -5.16 -25.92
N ALA A 275 11.53 -5.09 -27.20
CA ALA A 275 12.41 -4.78 -28.31
C ALA A 275 13.03 -3.37 -28.22
N ALA A 276 12.50 -2.48 -27.37
CA ALA A 276 13.09 -1.17 -27.14
C ALA A 276 14.35 -1.23 -26.26
N LEU A 277 14.58 -2.34 -25.56
CA LEU A 277 15.66 -2.51 -24.58
C LEU A 277 16.84 -3.29 -25.14
N ASP A 278 18.04 -2.80 -24.81
CA ASP A 278 19.29 -3.45 -25.15
C ASP A 278 19.49 -4.66 -24.24
N ARG A 279 19.47 -5.86 -24.83
CA ARG A 279 19.58 -7.14 -24.10
C ARG A 279 20.89 -7.24 -23.31
N GLN A 280 21.98 -6.70 -23.86
CA GLN A 280 23.29 -6.71 -23.21
C GLN A 280 23.30 -5.79 -21.99
N ARG A 281 22.80 -4.55 -22.12
CA ARG A 281 22.70 -3.60 -21.00
C ARG A 281 21.78 -4.12 -19.90
N LEU A 282 20.67 -4.76 -20.27
CA LEU A 282 19.77 -5.38 -19.30
C LEU A 282 20.45 -6.52 -18.54
N ARG A 283 21.21 -7.38 -19.25
CA ARG A 283 22.02 -8.44 -18.63
C ARG A 283 23.08 -7.89 -17.66
N ASP A 284 23.80 -6.85 -18.08
CA ASP A 284 24.82 -6.20 -17.25
C ASP A 284 24.21 -5.56 -16.01
N TYR A 285 23.04 -4.94 -16.15
CA TYR A 285 22.28 -4.38 -15.03
C TYR A 285 21.84 -5.47 -14.03
N LEU A 286 21.30 -6.59 -14.52
CA LEU A 286 20.94 -7.74 -13.67
C LEU A 286 22.16 -8.25 -12.90
N ALA A 287 23.31 -8.40 -13.58
CA ALA A 287 24.55 -8.84 -12.96
C ALA A 287 25.04 -7.88 -11.86
N GLU A 288 25.00 -6.58 -12.14
CA GLU A 288 25.35 -5.54 -11.16
C GLU A 288 24.43 -5.62 -9.93
N ARG A 289 23.11 -5.61 -10.11
CA ARG A 289 22.16 -5.60 -8.99
C ARG A 289 22.22 -6.87 -8.17
N LEU A 290 22.32 -8.04 -8.80
CA LEU A 290 22.48 -9.30 -8.08
C LEU A 290 23.79 -9.34 -7.29
N LYS A 291 24.89 -8.79 -7.82
CA LYS A 291 26.15 -8.64 -7.07
C LYS A 291 25.96 -7.78 -5.82
N ILE A 292 25.23 -6.67 -5.91
CA ILE A 292 24.98 -5.79 -4.77
C ILE A 292 24.04 -6.48 -3.75
N LEU A 293 23.00 -7.17 -4.19
CA LEU A 293 22.09 -7.93 -3.32
C LEU A 293 22.76 -9.12 -2.63
N ASN A 294 23.78 -9.72 -3.25
CA ASN A 294 24.51 -10.84 -2.68
C ASN A 294 25.58 -10.48 -1.66
N ARG A 295 25.91 -9.19 -1.46
CA ARG A 295 26.87 -8.78 -0.43
C ARG A 295 26.38 -9.21 0.95
N GLU A 296 27.30 -9.73 1.77
CA GLU A 296 27.00 -10.12 3.15
C GLU A 296 26.77 -8.91 4.05
N HIS A 297 27.60 -7.88 3.86
CA HIS A 297 27.59 -6.66 4.65
C HIS A 297 27.54 -5.43 3.74
N ARG A 298 26.82 -4.39 4.16
CA ARG A 298 26.84 -3.08 3.50
C ARG A 298 26.72 -1.95 4.53
N ALA A 299 27.64 -0.99 4.48
CA ALA A 299 27.74 0.06 5.50
C ALA A 299 27.71 -0.50 6.94
N GLY A 300 28.42 -1.62 7.16
CA GLY A 300 28.50 -2.31 8.45
C GLY A 300 27.25 -3.09 8.88
N VAL A 301 26.18 -3.14 8.08
CA VAL A 301 24.95 -3.88 8.41
C VAL A 301 24.92 -5.21 7.66
N GLU A 302 24.57 -6.29 8.35
CA GLU A 302 24.32 -7.59 7.72
C GLU A 302 23.10 -7.51 6.80
N GLN A 303 23.32 -7.80 5.52
CA GLN A 303 22.29 -7.64 4.50
C GLN A 303 21.44 -8.90 4.33
N ILE A 304 22.02 -10.08 4.56
CA ILE A 304 21.35 -11.38 4.35
C ILE A 304 20.05 -11.49 5.18
N PRO A 305 20.03 -11.21 6.50
CA PRO A 305 18.80 -11.31 7.29
C PRO A 305 17.71 -10.33 6.83
N LEU A 306 18.11 -9.12 6.44
CA LEU A 306 17.17 -8.10 5.96
C LEU A 306 16.57 -8.49 4.60
N LEU A 307 17.39 -9.09 3.73
CA LEU A 307 16.95 -9.60 2.44
C LEU A 307 15.99 -10.79 2.61
N ASP A 308 16.26 -11.71 3.55
CA ASP A 308 15.37 -12.82 3.88
C ASP A 308 13.99 -12.30 4.32
N MET A 309 13.95 -11.42 5.32
CA MET A 309 12.71 -10.79 5.79
C MET A 309 11.95 -10.08 4.66
N ALA A 310 12.64 -9.36 3.78
CA ALA A 310 12.02 -8.65 2.67
C ALA A 310 11.34 -9.60 1.67
N GLN A 311 11.97 -10.72 1.35
CA GLN A 311 11.46 -11.69 0.38
C GLN A 311 10.27 -12.51 0.90
N ARG A 312 10.19 -12.77 2.21
CA ARG A 312 9.01 -13.42 2.82
C ARG A 312 7.73 -12.60 2.65
N ILE A 313 7.86 -11.28 2.54
CA ILE A 313 6.71 -10.37 2.42
C ILE A 313 6.35 -10.12 0.97
N GLU A 314 7.37 -9.98 0.14
CA GLU A 314 7.21 -9.64 -1.27
C GLU A 314 8.27 -10.40 -2.07
N SER A 315 7.88 -11.32 -2.95
CA SER A 315 8.87 -12.02 -3.80
C SER A 315 9.45 -11.08 -4.87
N LEU A 316 10.63 -11.39 -5.42
CA LEU A 316 11.18 -10.63 -6.55
C LEU A 316 10.33 -10.78 -7.81
N ALA A 317 9.81 -11.98 -8.06
CA ALA A 317 8.84 -12.21 -9.11
C ALA A 317 7.98 -13.43 -8.74
N PRO A 318 6.85 -13.64 -9.43
CA PRO A 318 6.11 -14.90 -9.37
C PRO A 318 7.01 -16.11 -9.71
N PRO A 319 6.76 -17.31 -9.15
CA PRO A 319 7.60 -18.49 -9.37
C PRO A 319 7.80 -18.85 -10.85
N ASP A 320 6.74 -18.76 -11.67
CA ASP A 320 6.80 -19.00 -13.12
C ASP A 320 7.80 -18.06 -13.82
N VAL A 321 7.79 -16.78 -13.45
CA VAL A 321 8.72 -15.77 -13.98
C VAL A 321 10.17 -16.09 -13.63
N ILE A 322 10.39 -16.54 -12.39
CA ILE A 322 11.73 -16.93 -11.93
C ILE A 322 12.22 -18.16 -12.68
N ASP A 323 11.37 -19.16 -12.88
CA ASP A 323 11.75 -20.39 -13.58
C ASP A 323 12.01 -20.15 -15.07
N ASP A 324 11.23 -19.27 -15.71
CA ASP A 324 11.50 -18.80 -17.08
C ASP A 324 12.88 -18.15 -17.17
N LEU A 325 13.15 -17.18 -16.28
CA LEU A 325 14.43 -16.48 -16.21
C LEU A 325 15.60 -17.45 -15.95
N ARG A 326 15.42 -18.45 -15.07
CA ARG A 326 16.43 -19.48 -14.82
C ARG A 326 16.76 -20.29 -16.07
N ARG A 327 15.75 -20.69 -16.85
CA ARG A 327 15.97 -21.44 -18.10
C ARG A 327 16.73 -20.63 -19.13
N GLU A 328 16.42 -19.34 -19.26
CA GLU A 328 17.16 -18.44 -20.16
C GLU A 328 18.60 -18.20 -19.70
N LEU A 329 18.78 -17.84 -18.42
CA LEU A 329 20.12 -17.62 -17.85
C LEU A 329 20.99 -18.87 -17.85
N ARG A 330 20.41 -20.07 -17.79
CA ARG A 330 21.16 -21.33 -17.94
C ARG A 330 21.81 -21.44 -19.33
N ARG A 331 21.19 -20.87 -20.36
CA ARG A 331 21.71 -20.84 -21.73
C ARG A 331 22.68 -19.68 -21.95
N GLU A 332 22.40 -18.52 -21.35
CA GLU A 332 23.17 -17.29 -21.60
C GLU A 332 24.34 -17.06 -20.64
N SER A 333 24.19 -17.34 -19.34
CA SER A 333 25.20 -17.08 -18.31
C SER A 333 24.98 -17.88 -17.01
N LEU A 334 25.72 -18.98 -16.84
CA LEU A 334 25.73 -19.77 -15.59
C LEU A 334 26.21 -18.97 -14.36
N GLY A 335 27.05 -17.95 -14.56
CA GLY A 335 27.47 -17.06 -13.48
C GLY A 335 26.32 -16.21 -12.96
N LEU A 336 25.51 -15.65 -13.87
CA LEU A 336 24.35 -14.84 -13.51
C LEU A 336 23.24 -15.68 -12.89
N LEU A 337 23.00 -16.88 -13.43
CA LEU A 337 22.09 -17.87 -12.85
C LEU A 337 22.45 -18.17 -11.39
N ARG A 338 23.71 -18.55 -11.11
CA ARG A 338 24.16 -18.81 -9.73
C ARG A 338 24.01 -17.60 -8.81
N SER A 339 24.18 -16.39 -9.33
CA SER A 339 23.99 -15.15 -8.56
C SER A 339 22.52 -14.93 -8.22
N LEU A 340 21.61 -15.17 -9.17
CA LEU A 340 20.16 -15.13 -8.98
C LEU A 340 19.72 -16.18 -7.97
N ASP A 341 20.14 -17.43 -8.15
CA ASP A 341 19.82 -18.53 -7.24
C ASP A 341 20.29 -18.23 -5.82
N ARG A 342 21.50 -17.70 -5.63
CA ARG A 342 21.95 -17.27 -4.29
C ARG A 342 21.05 -16.22 -3.67
N VAL A 343 20.54 -15.25 -4.44
CA VAL A 343 19.60 -14.24 -3.89
C VAL A 343 18.30 -14.92 -3.47
N ILE A 344 17.80 -15.89 -4.23
CA ILE A 344 16.55 -16.61 -3.94
C ILE A 344 16.72 -17.65 -2.81
N GLU A 345 17.84 -18.37 -2.77
CA GLU A 345 18.15 -19.46 -1.83
C GLU A 345 18.57 -18.96 -0.45
N LYS A 346 19.26 -17.80 -0.36
CA LYS A 346 19.62 -17.15 0.91
C LYS A 346 18.42 -16.84 1.82
N THR A 347 17.22 -17.03 1.29
CA THR A 347 15.90 -16.77 1.84
C THR A 347 15.22 -18.01 2.44
N ILE A 348 15.82 -19.19 2.28
CA ILE A 348 15.21 -20.48 2.69
C ILE A 348 15.88 -21.05 3.95
N GLY A 349 16.99 -20.47 4.40
CA GLY A 349 17.89 -21.13 5.37
C GLY A 349 17.94 -20.59 6.79
N HIS A 350 17.06 -19.66 7.21
CA HIS A 350 17.12 -19.12 8.56
C HIS A 350 15.77 -19.26 9.27
N ASP A 351 15.70 -20.13 10.28
CA ASP A 351 14.62 -20.19 11.26
C ASP A 351 14.64 -18.93 12.13
N TYR A 352 14.21 -17.82 11.54
CA TYR A 352 13.73 -16.71 12.32
C TYR A 352 12.29 -17.03 12.68
N ALA A 353 12.06 -17.26 13.98
CA ALA A 353 10.75 -17.18 14.57
C ALA A 353 10.20 -15.78 14.28
N VAL A 354 9.52 -15.64 13.14
CA VAL A 354 8.48 -14.62 13.03
C VAL A 354 7.56 -14.95 14.20
N PRO A 355 7.34 -14.04 15.18
CA PRO A 355 6.25 -14.21 16.12
C PRO A 355 5.07 -14.78 15.35
N ALA A 356 4.52 -15.90 15.82
CA ALA A 356 3.15 -16.22 15.49
C ALA A 356 2.33 -14.99 15.93
N GLU A 357 2.09 -14.07 15.00
CA GLU A 357 1.01 -13.13 15.14
C GLU A 357 -0.27 -13.96 15.26
N PRO A 358 -1.24 -13.53 16.07
CA PRO A 358 -2.50 -14.24 16.19
C PRO A 358 -3.01 -14.59 14.80
N SER A 359 -3.29 -15.88 14.60
CA SER A 359 -3.62 -16.54 13.32
C SER A 359 -4.86 -15.99 12.62
N LEU A 360 -5.53 -15.01 13.24
CA LEU A 360 -6.80 -14.46 12.83
C LEU A 360 -6.85 -12.95 13.07
N HIS A 361 -7.07 -12.20 11.99
CA HIS A 361 -7.43 -10.78 12.04
C HIS A 361 -8.91 -10.63 11.72
N ILE A 362 -9.68 -10.11 12.68
CA ILE A 362 -11.10 -9.79 12.53
C ILE A 362 -11.23 -8.27 12.46
N HIS A 363 -11.74 -7.76 11.35
CA HIS A 363 -12.07 -6.34 11.19
C HIS A 363 -13.57 -6.14 11.40
N VAL A 364 -13.95 -5.31 12.36
CA VAL A 364 -15.35 -4.92 12.60
C VAL A 364 -15.46 -3.42 12.32
N GLU A 365 -16.07 -3.09 11.19
CA GLU A 365 -16.46 -1.72 10.87
C GLU A 365 -17.87 -1.46 11.42
N HIS A 366 -18.07 -0.31 12.06
CA HIS A 366 -19.35 0.19 12.59
C HIS A 366 -19.93 -0.58 13.81
N GLY A 367 -19.49 -0.22 15.02
CA GLY A 367 -20.25 -0.43 16.26
C GLY A 367 -20.42 -1.87 16.77
N GLY A 368 -19.95 -2.88 16.04
CA GLY A 368 -19.98 -4.27 16.49
C GLY A 368 -18.97 -4.57 17.61
N HIS A 369 -19.24 -5.64 18.36
CA HIS A 369 -18.36 -6.13 19.42
C HIS A 369 -18.01 -7.60 19.19
N ILE A 370 -16.81 -7.98 19.64
CA ILE A 370 -16.29 -9.34 19.52
C ILE A 370 -16.37 -9.99 20.90
N THR A 371 -16.97 -11.17 20.98
CA THR A 371 -16.94 -12.00 22.18
C THR A 371 -16.28 -13.34 21.88
N MET A 372 -15.36 -13.75 22.75
CA MET A 372 -14.67 -15.04 22.66
C MET A 372 -15.58 -16.11 23.27
N SER A 373 -16.03 -17.09 22.46
CA SER A 373 -17.06 -18.03 22.89
C SER A 373 -16.49 -19.31 23.51
N THR A 374 -15.32 -19.79 23.06
CA THR A 374 -14.45 -20.83 23.68
C THR A 374 -13.33 -21.21 22.69
N GLY A 375 -12.08 -21.35 23.16
CA GLY A 375 -10.93 -21.65 22.28
C GLY A 375 -10.63 -20.53 21.26
N ASP A 376 -10.09 -20.89 20.08
CA ASP A 376 -9.79 -19.97 18.96
C ASP A 376 -11.04 -19.58 18.13
N THR A 377 -12.24 -19.76 18.70
CA THR A 377 -13.52 -19.42 18.05
C THR A 377 -13.98 -18.04 18.50
N TYR A 378 -14.25 -17.15 17.54
CA TYR A 378 -14.66 -15.77 17.78
C TYR A 378 -16.08 -15.52 17.26
N ASN A 379 -16.95 -14.99 18.12
CA ASN A 379 -18.27 -14.52 17.73
C ASN A 379 -18.23 -13.00 17.48
N VAL A 380 -18.68 -12.59 16.29
CA VAL A 380 -18.76 -11.18 15.90
C VAL A 380 -20.23 -10.76 15.93
N HIS A 381 -20.58 -9.81 16.79
CA HIS A 381 -21.95 -9.32 16.96
C HIS A 381 -22.08 -7.88 16.42
N GLY A 382 -22.99 -7.66 15.47
CA GLY A 382 -23.32 -6.34 14.90
C GLY A 382 -23.61 -6.40 13.40
N GLY A 383 -24.12 -5.30 12.83
CA GLY A 383 -24.28 -5.11 11.38
C GLY A 383 -22.92 -4.96 10.69
N ALA A 384 -22.13 -6.02 10.72
CA ALA A 384 -20.73 -6.00 10.31
C ALA A 384 -20.60 -6.54 8.88
N TYR A 385 -20.08 -5.72 7.99
CA TYR A 385 -19.31 -6.19 6.84
C TYR A 385 -17.95 -6.69 7.34
N GLY A 386 -17.95 -7.71 8.19
CA GLY A 386 -16.76 -8.25 8.84
C GLY A 386 -16.08 -9.27 7.94
N SER A 387 -14.83 -9.01 7.57
CA SER A 387 -13.97 -10.00 6.90
C SER A 387 -12.95 -10.56 7.89
N ALA A 388 -12.92 -11.89 7.99
CA ALA A 388 -11.95 -12.65 8.76
C ALA A 388 -10.80 -13.08 7.85
N PHE A 389 -9.55 -12.79 8.23
CA PHE A 389 -8.37 -13.08 7.42
C PHE A 389 -7.34 -13.92 8.19
N GLY A 390 -6.86 -14.96 7.52
CA GLY A 390 -5.80 -15.86 8.00
C GLY A 390 -5.73 -17.13 7.15
N PRO A 391 -4.58 -17.82 7.07
CA PRO A 391 -4.42 -19.05 6.29
C PRO A 391 -5.33 -20.20 6.79
N HIS A 392 -5.90 -20.08 7.98
CA HIS A 392 -6.84 -21.04 8.58
C HIS A 392 -8.21 -20.41 8.94
N ALA A 393 -8.49 -19.20 8.46
CA ALA A 393 -9.75 -18.53 8.76
C ALA A 393 -10.93 -19.26 8.08
N GLN A 394 -11.85 -19.77 8.88
CA GLN A 394 -13.11 -20.33 8.39
C GLN A 394 -14.28 -19.58 9.04
N ALA A 395 -15.33 -19.30 8.27
CA ALA A 395 -16.54 -18.66 8.76
C ALA A 395 -17.69 -19.68 8.74
N HIS A 396 -18.43 -19.79 9.84
CA HIS A 396 -19.55 -20.71 10.04
C HIS A 396 -20.73 -19.93 10.62
N ASN A 397 -21.98 -20.34 10.32
CA ASN A 397 -23.22 -19.66 10.79
C ASN A 397 -23.24 -18.15 10.52
N ARG A 398 -23.33 -17.77 9.25
CA ARG A 398 -23.55 -16.37 8.85
C ARG A 398 -25.03 -16.02 9.03
N ASP A 399 -25.42 -15.74 10.27
CA ASP A 399 -26.78 -15.29 10.57
C ASP A 399 -26.88 -13.78 10.28
N PHE A 400 -26.98 -13.41 9.01
CA PHE A 400 -27.44 -12.07 8.64
C PHE A 400 -28.92 -11.98 8.99
N ALA A 401 -29.25 -11.48 10.18
CA ALA A 401 -30.63 -11.23 10.55
C ALA A 401 -31.17 -10.04 9.74
N ILE A 402 -31.68 -10.32 8.53
CA ILE A 402 -32.59 -9.42 7.83
C ILE A 402 -33.93 -9.47 8.57
N LYS A 403 -34.58 -8.32 8.73
CA LYS A 403 -36.01 -8.32 9.03
C LYS A 403 -36.75 -8.99 7.87
N PRO A 404 -37.55 -10.05 8.11
CA PRO A 404 -38.20 -10.75 7.03
C PRO A 404 -39.09 -9.80 6.23
N ILE A 405 -38.92 -9.80 4.91
CA ILE A 405 -39.74 -8.99 4.00
C ILE A 405 -41.21 -9.36 4.22
N SER A 406 -42.04 -8.37 4.54
CA SER A 406 -43.45 -8.60 4.81
C SER A 406 -44.22 -8.88 3.51
N ARG A 407 -45.34 -9.60 3.64
CA ARG A 407 -46.26 -9.83 2.51
C ARG A 407 -46.92 -8.52 2.01
N GLU A 408 -46.94 -7.49 2.83
CA GLU A 408 -47.48 -6.17 2.49
C GLU A 408 -46.51 -5.41 1.58
N GLU A 409 -45.22 -5.39 1.91
CA GLU A 409 -44.17 -4.77 1.08
C GLU A 409 -44.01 -5.42 -0.29
N LEU A 410 -44.16 -6.75 -0.37
CA LEU A 410 -44.18 -7.46 -1.65
C LEU A 410 -45.41 -7.10 -2.48
N ARG A 411 -46.59 -6.95 -1.87
CA ARG A 411 -47.81 -6.55 -2.58
C ARG A 411 -47.72 -5.13 -3.13
N ASP A 412 -47.18 -4.21 -2.33
CA ASP A 412 -46.93 -2.84 -2.78
C ASP A 412 -45.98 -2.83 -3.97
N LEU A 413 -44.90 -3.63 -3.94
CA LEU A 413 -43.99 -3.77 -5.09
C LEU A 413 -44.71 -4.31 -6.33
N SER A 414 -45.51 -5.37 -6.21
CA SER A 414 -46.26 -5.96 -7.33
C SER A 414 -47.26 -4.97 -7.94
N GLY A 415 -47.90 -4.13 -7.12
CA GLY A 415 -48.80 -3.08 -7.59
C GLY A 415 -48.09 -2.10 -8.53
N HIS A 416 -46.94 -1.56 -8.10
CA HIS A 416 -46.17 -0.61 -8.90
C HIS A 416 -45.56 -1.25 -10.16
N VAL A 417 -45.14 -2.52 -10.10
CA VAL A 417 -44.66 -3.26 -11.28
C VAL A 417 -45.76 -3.44 -12.32
N SER A 418 -46.99 -3.75 -11.89
CA SER A 418 -48.14 -3.89 -12.79
C SER A 418 -48.51 -2.58 -13.47
N GLU A 419 -48.45 -1.46 -12.75
CA GLU A 419 -48.71 -0.13 -13.30
C GLU A 419 -47.66 0.30 -14.33
N LEU A 420 -46.38 0.02 -14.05
CA LEU A 420 -45.28 0.34 -14.97
C LEU A 420 -45.25 -0.54 -16.21
N SER A 421 -45.62 -1.82 -16.10
CA SER A 421 -45.63 -2.75 -17.25
C SER A 421 -46.45 -2.22 -18.43
N GLY A 422 -47.57 -1.53 -18.17
CA GLY A 422 -48.44 -0.95 -19.20
C GLY A 422 -47.80 0.18 -20.03
N LEU A 423 -46.67 0.73 -19.60
CA LEU A 423 -46.03 1.91 -20.18
C LEU A 423 -44.66 1.61 -20.84
N LEU A 424 -44.24 0.34 -20.84
CA LEU A 424 -42.90 -0.08 -21.27
C LEU A 424 -42.89 -0.79 -22.63
N SER A 425 -41.73 -0.79 -23.28
CA SER A 425 -41.48 -1.63 -24.46
C SER A 425 -41.56 -3.13 -24.09
N GLU A 426 -41.75 -4.00 -25.09
CA GLU A 426 -41.85 -5.45 -24.86
C GLU A 426 -40.59 -6.02 -24.18
N GLU A 427 -39.41 -5.55 -24.58
CA GLU A 427 -38.13 -5.96 -24.00
C GLU A 427 -37.98 -5.51 -22.54
N GLN A 428 -38.37 -4.26 -22.24
CA GLN A 428 -38.36 -3.72 -20.88
C GLN A 428 -39.40 -4.39 -19.97
N ARG A 429 -40.56 -4.78 -20.52
CA ARG A 429 -41.58 -5.55 -19.78
C ARG A 429 -41.07 -6.93 -19.38
N GLN A 430 -40.37 -7.62 -20.26
CA GLN A 430 -39.78 -8.93 -19.97
C GLN A 430 -38.71 -8.82 -18.89
N GLU A 431 -37.82 -7.83 -18.98
CA GLU A 431 -36.78 -7.58 -17.98
C GLU A 431 -37.39 -7.21 -16.61
N LEU A 432 -38.45 -6.37 -16.61
CA LEU A 432 -39.17 -5.97 -15.40
C LEU A 432 -39.87 -7.16 -14.74
N ALA A 433 -40.55 -8.00 -15.51
CA ALA A 433 -41.24 -9.19 -15.02
C ALA A 433 -40.26 -10.19 -14.39
N GLN A 434 -39.14 -10.45 -15.06
CA GLN A 434 -38.10 -11.35 -14.54
C GLN A 434 -37.47 -10.82 -13.25
N ALA A 435 -37.16 -9.51 -13.20
CA ALA A 435 -36.60 -8.90 -12.00
C ALA A 435 -37.58 -8.91 -10.82
N HIS A 436 -38.89 -8.77 -11.08
CA HIS A 436 -39.93 -8.86 -10.06
C HIS A 436 -40.10 -10.28 -9.52
N GLU A 437 -40.14 -11.28 -10.40
CA GLU A 437 -40.22 -12.70 -10.01
C GLU A 437 -38.99 -13.13 -9.19
N ASP A 438 -37.79 -12.68 -9.57
CA ASP A 438 -36.55 -12.92 -8.83
C ASP A 438 -36.63 -12.37 -7.38
N VAL A 439 -37.25 -11.19 -7.18
CA VAL A 439 -37.47 -10.61 -5.83
C VAL A 439 -38.48 -11.43 -5.04
N GLU A 440 -39.63 -11.77 -5.64
CA GLU A 440 -40.66 -12.55 -4.94
C GLU A 440 -40.16 -13.94 -4.54
N GLN A 441 -39.44 -14.62 -5.44
CA GLN A 441 -38.87 -15.93 -5.15
C GLN A 441 -37.81 -15.85 -4.05
N ALA A 442 -36.92 -14.85 -4.11
CA ALA A 442 -35.90 -14.65 -3.08
C ALA A 442 -36.48 -14.26 -1.70
N ALA A 443 -37.68 -13.68 -1.67
CA ALA A 443 -38.37 -13.29 -0.44
C ALA A 443 -39.24 -14.42 0.16
N ARG A 444 -39.68 -15.39 -0.66
CA ARG A 444 -40.53 -16.52 -0.24
C ARG A 444 -39.76 -17.74 0.27
N THR A 445 -38.47 -17.88 -0.02
CA THR A 445 -37.67 -19.02 0.46
C THR A 445 -37.50 -18.97 1.98
N ASP A 446 -37.60 -20.13 2.65
CA ASP A 446 -37.40 -20.29 4.12
C ASP A 446 -36.01 -19.79 4.61
N ASP A 447 -35.10 -19.52 3.66
CA ASP A 447 -33.84 -18.82 3.85
C ASP A 447 -33.83 -17.59 2.91
N GLN A 448 -34.29 -16.43 3.40
CA GLN A 448 -34.31 -15.18 2.64
C GLN A 448 -32.88 -14.76 2.33
N ASN A 449 -32.39 -15.04 1.12
CA ASN A 449 -31.00 -14.77 0.77
C ASN A 449 -30.77 -13.26 0.52
N PRO A 450 -29.99 -12.56 1.38
CA PRO A 450 -29.76 -11.11 1.29
C PRO A 450 -29.22 -10.64 -0.06
N GLY A 451 -28.28 -11.41 -0.60
CA GLY A 451 -27.58 -11.08 -1.84
C GLY A 451 -28.50 -11.19 -3.05
N ARG A 452 -29.40 -12.17 -3.05
CA ARG A 452 -30.37 -12.37 -4.14
C ARG A 452 -31.45 -11.29 -4.15
N VAL A 453 -32.00 -10.95 -2.98
CA VAL A 453 -32.95 -9.85 -2.83
C VAL A 453 -32.33 -8.54 -3.29
N ARG A 454 -31.10 -8.23 -2.83
CA ARG A 454 -30.41 -7.00 -3.21
C ARG A 454 -30.12 -6.93 -4.71
N ALA A 455 -29.61 -8.01 -5.32
CA ALA A 455 -29.29 -8.05 -6.74
C ALA A 455 -30.54 -7.95 -7.63
N ALA A 456 -31.69 -8.47 -7.19
CA ALA A 456 -32.96 -8.35 -7.90
C ALA A 456 -33.59 -6.95 -7.72
N ALA A 457 -33.52 -6.38 -6.51
CA ALA A 457 -33.94 -5.00 -6.23
C ALA A 457 -33.11 -3.95 -7.00
N GLU A 458 -31.79 -4.12 -7.10
CA GLU A 458 -30.94 -3.24 -7.92
C GLU A 458 -31.27 -3.33 -9.42
N ARG A 459 -31.71 -4.50 -9.89
CA ARG A 459 -32.21 -4.67 -11.27
C ARG A 459 -33.50 -3.88 -11.49
N LEU A 460 -34.48 -4.00 -10.60
CA LEU A 460 -35.70 -3.18 -10.64
C LEU A 460 -35.41 -1.68 -10.59
N ARG A 461 -34.44 -1.27 -9.75
CA ARG A 461 -34.02 0.13 -9.65
C ARG A 461 -33.46 0.67 -10.97
N ARG A 462 -32.58 -0.08 -11.64
CA ARG A 462 -32.02 0.31 -12.95
C ARG A 462 -33.10 0.46 -14.02
N ILE A 463 -34.07 -0.46 -14.06
CA ILE A 463 -35.18 -0.38 -15.01
C ILE A 463 -36.02 0.86 -14.73
N ALA A 464 -36.35 1.12 -13.46
CA ALA A 464 -37.13 2.29 -13.08
C ALA A 464 -36.39 3.63 -13.36
N GLU A 465 -35.06 3.68 -13.12
CA GLU A 465 -34.20 4.82 -13.49
C GLU A 465 -34.21 5.09 -15.00
N ALA A 466 -34.19 4.03 -15.83
CA ALA A 466 -34.18 4.15 -17.29
C ALA A 466 -35.48 4.74 -17.87
N VAL A 467 -36.58 4.68 -17.12
CA VAL A 467 -37.93 5.14 -17.54
C VAL A 467 -38.23 6.55 -16.99
N GLY A 468 -37.29 7.14 -16.24
CA GLY A 468 -37.35 8.53 -15.80
C GLY A 468 -38.47 8.80 -14.80
N ALA A 469 -39.19 9.92 -14.96
CA ALA A 469 -40.19 10.38 -14.00
C ALA A 469 -41.34 9.39 -13.76
N VAL A 470 -41.64 8.53 -14.74
CA VAL A 470 -42.68 7.49 -14.66
C VAL A 470 -42.25 6.33 -13.75
N GLY A 471 -40.94 6.10 -13.59
CA GLY A 471 -40.39 5.06 -12.72
C GLY A 471 -40.26 5.45 -11.24
N ALA A 472 -40.52 6.71 -10.88
CA ALA A 472 -40.32 7.23 -9.53
C ALA A 472 -41.07 6.44 -8.42
N PRO A 473 -42.34 6.01 -8.61
CA PRO A 473 -43.05 5.22 -7.61
C PRO A 473 -42.38 3.84 -7.34
N LEU A 474 -41.89 3.17 -8.39
CA LEU A 474 -41.17 1.90 -8.25
C LEU A 474 -39.81 2.09 -7.59
N LEU A 475 -39.11 3.18 -7.87
CA LEU A 475 -37.86 3.53 -7.16
C LEU A 475 -38.10 3.72 -5.67
N GLU A 476 -39.18 4.40 -5.30
CA GLU A 476 -39.55 4.60 -3.90
C GLU A 476 -39.90 3.27 -3.22
N ALA A 477 -40.70 2.42 -3.88
CA ALA A 477 -41.06 1.09 -3.36
C ALA A 477 -39.85 0.17 -3.17
N VAL A 478 -38.94 0.11 -4.15
CA VAL A 478 -37.70 -0.68 -4.07
C VAL A 478 -36.79 -0.15 -2.96
N THR A 479 -36.71 1.18 -2.79
CA THR A 479 -35.92 1.79 -1.72
C THR A 479 -36.50 1.47 -0.34
N LYS A 480 -37.83 1.56 -0.17
CA LYS A 480 -38.52 1.17 1.07
C LYS A 480 -38.29 -0.31 1.39
N LEU A 481 -38.39 -1.19 0.40
CA LEU A 481 -38.13 -2.62 0.57
C LEU A 481 -36.69 -2.89 1.05
N LEU A 482 -35.70 -2.24 0.44
CA LEU A 482 -34.29 -2.39 0.84
C LEU A 482 -34.01 -1.84 2.24
N GLN A 483 -34.62 -0.69 2.60
CA GLN A 483 -34.49 -0.09 3.93
C GLN A 483 -35.14 -0.94 5.01
N ALA A 484 -36.37 -1.43 4.76
CA ALA A 484 -37.09 -2.28 5.69
C ALA A 484 -36.37 -3.61 5.95
N SER A 485 -35.68 -4.13 4.93
CA SER A 485 -34.86 -5.34 4.97
C SER A 485 -33.47 -5.12 5.60
N GLY A 486 -33.08 -3.88 5.93
CA GLY A 486 -31.74 -3.57 6.45
C GLY A 486 -30.61 -3.79 5.43
N LEU A 487 -30.92 -3.72 4.14
CA LEU A 487 -30.00 -3.98 3.02
C LEU A 487 -29.38 -2.70 2.40
N THR A 488 -29.72 -1.53 2.95
CA THR A 488 -29.17 -0.22 2.56
C THR A 488 -27.90 0.15 3.30
#